data_AF-A0A9Q3JN21-F1
#
_entry.id   AF-A0A9Q3JN21-F1
#
_cell.length_a   1.000
_cell.length_b   1.000
_cell.length_c   1.000
_cell.angle_alpha   90.00
_cell.angle_beta   90.00
_cell.angle_gamma   90.00
#
_symmetry.space_group_name_H-M   'P 1'
#
loop_
_entity.id
_entity.type
_entity.pdbx_description
1 polymer ?
#
loop_
_entity_poly.entity_id
_entity_poly.type
_entity_poly.pdbx_seq_one_letter_code
_entity_poly.pdbx_strand_id
1 'polypeptide(L)'
;MTSKILTHSQSHCSEFLCEFHFSITYPPGYLATLPDALSCWDKVYPERGEDLISKNPLNFQQLIKQDEVQPSIFFAVKVEYFSNLIYLIQKALWKYPQYRSTLKDLGKVKFVTDHSLDPSFQLLLFKDWVDVPNDPTIQLSILQNHHDSSLAGHPGHEKTLKLFKWDFHWSIMTQIIKDYASSCQQC
;
A
#
# COMPACT_ATOMS: atom_id res chain seq x y z
N MET A 1 -6.58 32.58 -26.27
CA MET A 1 -6.27 31.15 -26.46
C MET A 1 -4.77 31.02 -26.64
N THR A 2 -4.10 30.21 -25.83
CA THR A 2 -2.64 30.04 -25.88
C THR A 2 -2.28 29.10 -27.03
N SER A 3 -1.23 29.42 -27.80
CA SER A 3 -0.76 28.59 -28.92
C SER A 3 0.14 27.43 -28.49
N LYS A 4 0.22 27.15 -27.17
CA LYS A 4 1.13 26.16 -26.61
C LYS A 4 0.40 24.84 -26.43
N ILE A 5 1.02 23.76 -26.90
CA ILE A 5 0.57 22.39 -26.64
C ILE A 5 0.90 22.08 -25.17
N LEU A 6 -0.13 21.87 -24.36
CA LEU A 6 0.01 21.52 -22.94
C LEU A 6 0.16 20.01 -22.76
N THR A 7 0.93 19.59 -21.76
CA THR A 7 0.90 18.18 -21.32
C THR A 7 -0.41 17.87 -20.59
N HIS A 8 -0.77 16.59 -20.45
CA HIS A 8 -2.01 16.18 -19.77
C HIS A 8 -2.15 16.77 -18.35
N SER A 9 -1.06 16.74 -17.57
CA SER A 9 -1.04 17.34 -16.23
C SER A 9 -1.18 18.87 -16.27
N GLN A 10 -0.56 19.54 -17.23
CA GLN A 10 -0.71 20.99 -17.42
C GLN A 10 -2.12 21.38 -17.86
N SER A 11 -2.79 20.57 -18.68
CA SER A 11 -4.19 20.75 -19.09
C SER A 11 -5.11 20.67 -17.88
N HIS A 12 -4.96 19.63 -17.06
CA HIS A 12 -5.76 19.45 -15.85
C HIS A 12 -5.54 20.59 -14.85
N CYS A 13 -4.29 21.02 -14.64
CA CYS A 13 -4.01 22.20 -13.82
C CYS A 13 -4.61 23.48 -14.42
N SER A 14 -4.59 23.64 -15.75
CA SER A 14 -5.18 24.80 -16.42
C SER A 14 -6.70 24.83 -16.26
N GLU A 15 -7.38 23.69 -16.36
CA GLU A 15 -8.83 23.58 -16.13
C GLU A 15 -9.19 24.01 -14.71
N PHE A 16 -8.47 23.50 -13.71
CA PHE A 16 -8.68 23.87 -12.31
C PHE A 16 -8.43 25.36 -12.04
N LEU A 17 -7.34 25.91 -12.58
CA LEU A 17 -6.97 27.31 -12.33
C LEU A 17 -7.97 28.29 -12.97
N CYS A 18 -8.62 27.92 -14.07
CA CYS A 18 -9.64 28.76 -14.73
C CYS A 18 -10.83 29.12 -13.83
N GLU A 19 -11.09 28.36 -12.75
CA GLU A 19 -12.16 28.65 -11.80
C GLU A 19 -11.86 29.88 -10.91
N PHE A 20 -10.59 30.29 -10.82
CA PHE A 20 -10.16 31.36 -9.93
C PHE A 20 -9.87 32.64 -10.69
N HIS A 21 -10.14 33.79 -10.04
CA HIS A 21 -9.74 35.09 -10.55
C HIS A 21 -8.37 35.48 -9.97
N PHE A 22 -7.30 35.19 -10.70
CA PHE A 22 -5.94 35.47 -10.26
C PHE A 22 -5.17 36.31 -11.29
N SER A 23 -4.22 37.10 -10.80
CA SER A 23 -3.28 37.86 -11.62
C SER A 23 -1.89 37.25 -11.47
N ILE A 24 -1.32 36.74 -12.56
CA ILE A 24 0.09 36.33 -12.57
C ILE A 24 0.93 37.60 -12.73
N THR A 25 1.49 38.10 -11.64
CA THR A 25 2.49 39.17 -11.66
C THR A 25 3.88 38.55 -11.77
N TYR A 26 4.61 38.85 -12.84
CA TYR A 26 6.01 38.43 -13.00
C TYR A 26 6.95 39.36 -12.22
N PRO A 27 7.63 38.88 -11.16
CA PRO A 27 8.73 39.62 -10.56
C PRO A 27 10.00 39.46 -11.40
N PRO A 28 10.77 40.53 -11.66
CA PRO A 28 12.06 40.42 -12.33
C PRO A 28 13.00 39.50 -11.54
N GLY A 29 13.76 38.65 -12.24
CA GLY A 29 14.45 37.49 -11.68
C GLY A 29 15.35 37.74 -10.46
N TYR A 30 15.92 38.95 -10.32
CA TYR A 30 16.73 39.31 -9.14
C TYR A 30 15.91 39.38 -7.83
N LEU A 31 14.59 39.53 -7.91
CA LEU A 31 13.66 39.49 -6.77
C LEU A 31 13.10 38.09 -6.49
N ALA A 32 13.35 37.12 -7.37
CA ALA A 32 12.77 35.78 -7.34
C ALA A 32 13.82 34.69 -7.03
N THR A 33 14.70 34.95 -6.07
CA THR A 33 15.87 34.10 -5.75
C THR A 33 15.53 32.75 -5.11
N LEU A 34 14.39 32.63 -4.39
CA LEU A 34 14.02 31.37 -3.72
C LEU A 34 13.39 30.30 -4.63
N PRO A 35 12.42 30.63 -5.51
CA PRO A 35 11.82 29.62 -6.39
C PRO A 35 12.81 29.12 -7.44
N ASP A 36 13.56 30.04 -8.05
CA ASP A 36 14.32 29.81 -9.28
C ASP A 36 15.48 28.80 -9.08
N ALA A 37 16.16 28.85 -7.93
CA ALA A 37 17.29 27.99 -7.63
C ALA A 37 16.93 26.50 -7.43
N LEU A 38 15.68 26.18 -7.06
CA LEU A 38 15.21 24.81 -6.87
C LEU A 38 14.30 24.32 -8.00
N SER A 39 13.68 25.23 -8.77
CA SER A 39 12.78 24.86 -9.87
C SER A 39 13.47 24.78 -11.23
N CYS A 40 14.65 25.37 -11.42
CA CYS A 40 15.36 25.39 -12.70
C CYS A 40 16.70 24.67 -12.56
N TRP A 41 16.70 23.34 -12.54
CA TRP A 41 17.92 22.59 -12.78
C TRP A 41 18.22 22.56 -14.28
N ASP A 42 19.36 23.11 -14.68
CA ASP A 42 19.81 23.19 -16.08
C ASP A 42 19.83 21.82 -16.79
N LYS A 43 19.96 20.74 -16.00
CA LYS A 43 19.94 19.35 -16.46
C LYS A 43 18.53 18.77 -16.67
N VAL A 44 17.48 19.40 -16.16
CA VAL A 44 16.12 18.85 -16.13
C VAL A 44 15.21 19.49 -17.19
N TYR A 45 15.39 20.79 -17.49
CA TYR A 45 14.54 21.52 -18.43
C TYR A 45 15.23 21.76 -19.78
N PRO A 46 14.55 21.52 -20.92
CA PRO A 46 15.09 21.74 -22.26
C PRO A 46 15.44 23.20 -22.50
N GLU A 47 16.48 23.43 -23.31
CA GLU A 47 16.72 24.76 -23.84
C GLU A 47 15.64 25.13 -24.86
N ARG A 48 15.53 26.41 -25.19
CA ARG A 48 14.51 26.90 -26.12
C ARG A 48 14.64 26.18 -27.47
N GLY A 49 13.65 25.36 -27.81
CA GLY A 49 13.60 24.60 -29.08
C GLY A 49 13.83 23.10 -28.91
N GLU A 50 14.23 22.65 -27.72
CA GLU A 50 14.33 21.24 -27.36
C GLU A 50 13.09 20.78 -26.59
N ASP A 51 12.76 19.50 -26.69
CA ASP A 51 11.67 18.83 -26.00
C ASP A 51 12.13 18.18 -24.68
N LEU A 52 11.25 18.13 -23.68
CA LEU A 52 11.58 17.58 -22.35
C LEU A 52 12.06 16.12 -22.40
N ILE A 53 11.55 15.35 -23.38
CA ILE A 53 11.84 13.92 -23.54
C ILE A 53 13.28 13.72 -24.02
N SER A 54 13.78 14.56 -24.93
CA SER A 54 15.15 14.45 -25.46
C SER A 54 16.20 14.82 -24.41
N LYS A 55 15.92 15.80 -23.54
CA LYS A 55 16.86 16.21 -22.49
C LYS A 55 16.83 15.34 -21.23
N ASN A 56 15.67 14.79 -20.86
CA ASN A 56 15.54 13.89 -19.72
C ASN A 56 14.81 12.57 -20.09
N PRO A 57 15.48 11.69 -20.86
CA PRO A 57 14.88 10.43 -21.29
C PRO A 57 14.60 9.45 -20.14
N LEU A 58 15.27 9.64 -18.99
CA LEU A 58 15.11 8.79 -17.80
C LEU A 58 13.85 9.12 -16.99
N ASN A 59 13.26 10.32 -17.16
CA ASN A 59 12.05 10.71 -16.42
C ASN A 59 10.80 9.93 -16.83
N PHE A 60 10.79 9.32 -18.01
CA PHE A 60 9.72 8.45 -18.51
C PHE A 60 10.10 6.97 -18.48
N GLN A 61 11.11 6.60 -17.70
CA GLN A 61 11.47 5.20 -17.56
C GLN A 61 10.46 4.51 -16.65
N GLN A 62 9.57 3.72 -17.25
CA GLN A 62 8.71 2.84 -16.49
C GLN A 62 9.59 1.85 -15.73
N LEU A 63 9.65 1.99 -14.39
CA LEU A 63 10.52 1.18 -13.52
C LEU A 63 10.22 -0.32 -13.60
N ILE A 64 8.99 -0.68 -14.01
CA ILE A 64 8.54 -2.05 -14.20
C ILE A 64 8.10 -2.18 -15.66
N LYS A 65 8.91 -2.85 -16.49
CA LYS A 65 8.53 -3.15 -17.87
C LYS A 65 7.40 -4.16 -17.87
N GLN A 66 6.34 -3.91 -18.64
CA GLN A 66 5.17 -4.80 -18.71
C GLN A 66 5.53 -6.24 -19.12
N ASP A 67 6.64 -6.41 -19.85
CA ASP A 67 7.14 -7.73 -20.27
C ASP A 67 7.77 -8.56 -19.14
N GLU A 68 8.17 -7.93 -18.03
CA GLU A 68 8.86 -8.58 -16.91
C GLU A 68 7.90 -9.08 -15.82
N VAL A 69 6.66 -8.61 -15.81
CA VAL A 69 5.65 -8.99 -14.82
C VAL A 69 4.42 -9.49 -15.56
N GLN A 70 4.26 -10.81 -15.69
CA GLN A 70 2.99 -11.38 -16.12
C GLN A 70 1.96 -11.16 -14.98
N PRO A 71 0.96 -10.28 -15.16
CA PRO A 71 0.00 -9.97 -14.10
C PRO A 71 -0.80 -11.21 -13.68
N SER A 72 -0.97 -12.16 -14.61
CA SER A 72 -1.57 -13.47 -14.39
C SER A 72 -0.80 -14.33 -13.37
N ILE A 73 0.54 -14.34 -13.45
CA ILE A 73 1.38 -15.09 -12.53
C ILE A 73 1.30 -14.46 -11.14
N PHE A 74 1.43 -13.13 -11.03
CA PHE A 74 1.35 -12.45 -9.74
C PHE A 74 -0.02 -12.63 -9.07
N PHE A 75 -1.10 -12.53 -9.86
CA PHE A 75 -2.46 -12.80 -9.38
C PHE A 75 -2.61 -14.25 -8.92
N ALA A 76 -2.16 -15.23 -9.71
CA ALA A 76 -2.21 -16.64 -9.34
C ALA A 76 -1.44 -16.93 -8.05
N VAL A 77 -0.22 -16.39 -7.90
CA VAL A 77 0.60 -16.53 -6.68
C VAL A 77 -0.11 -15.92 -5.47
N LYS A 78 -0.71 -14.72 -5.61
CA LYS A 78 -1.50 -14.11 -4.54
C LYS A 78 -2.74 -14.93 -4.18
N VAL A 79 -3.45 -15.48 -5.15
CA VAL A 79 -4.63 -16.32 -4.93
C VAL A 79 -4.26 -17.63 -4.24
N GLU A 80 -3.19 -18.29 -4.68
CA GLU A 80 -2.69 -19.51 -4.06
C GLU A 80 -2.26 -19.25 -2.62
N TYR A 81 -1.48 -18.19 -2.37
CA TYR A 81 -1.12 -17.77 -1.02
C TYR A 81 -2.34 -17.55 -0.13
N PHE A 82 -3.33 -16.78 -0.62
CA PHE A 82 -4.54 -16.49 0.14
C PHE A 82 -5.32 -17.75 0.50
N SER A 83 -5.44 -18.70 -0.45
CA SER A 83 -6.10 -19.98 -0.21
C SER A 83 -5.37 -20.83 0.85
N ASN A 84 -4.04 -20.86 0.79
CA ASN A 84 -3.20 -21.56 1.76
C ASN A 84 -3.28 -20.91 3.14
N LEU A 85 -3.24 -19.58 3.21
CA LEU A 85 -3.35 -18.82 4.45
C LEU A 85 -4.69 -19.08 5.14
N ILE A 86 -5.80 -19.03 4.38
CA ILE A 86 -7.14 -19.34 4.91
C ILE A 86 -7.16 -20.76 5.49
N TYR A 87 -6.65 -21.75 4.74
CA TYR A 87 -6.60 -23.13 5.20
C TYR A 87 -5.80 -23.29 6.50
N LEU A 88 -4.65 -22.62 6.61
CA LEU A 88 -3.82 -22.63 7.82
C LEU A 88 -4.53 -22.00 9.01
N ILE A 89 -5.18 -20.85 8.81
CA ILE A 89 -5.94 -20.15 9.86
C ILE A 89 -7.11 -21.03 10.34
N GLN A 90 -7.90 -21.58 9.41
CA GLN A 90 -8.98 -22.51 9.74
C GLN A 90 -8.46 -23.69 10.57
N LYS A 91 -7.40 -24.35 10.11
CA LYS A 91 -6.79 -25.48 10.82
C LYS A 91 -6.32 -25.09 12.23
N ALA A 92 -5.73 -23.91 12.39
CA ALA A 92 -5.31 -23.40 13.69
C ALA A 92 -6.50 -23.11 14.60
N LEU A 93 -7.58 -22.49 14.09
CA LEU A 93 -8.80 -22.24 14.86
C LEU A 93 -9.39 -23.53 15.44
N TRP A 94 -9.39 -24.63 14.67
CA TRP A 94 -9.88 -25.93 15.13
C TRP A 94 -8.94 -26.63 16.15
N LYS A 95 -7.65 -26.31 16.12
CA LYS A 95 -6.63 -26.87 17.02
C LYS A 95 -6.76 -26.34 18.45
N TYR A 96 -7.06 -25.05 18.61
CA TYR A 96 -7.09 -24.39 19.92
C TYR A 96 -8.50 -24.44 20.56
N PRO A 97 -8.63 -24.92 21.80
CA PRO A 97 -9.94 -25.18 22.42
C PRO A 97 -10.78 -23.91 22.65
N GLN A 98 -10.15 -22.77 22.93
CA GLN A 98 -10.82 -21.47 23.14
C GLN A 98 -11.58 -20.97 21.90
N TYR A 99 -11.03 -21.23 20.71
CA TYR A 99 -11.65 -20.88 19.44
C TYR A 99 -12.69 -21.94 19.04
N ARG A 100 -12.45 -23.21 19.39
CA ARG A 100 -13.41 -24.30 19.12
C ARG A 100 -14.73 -24.14 19.88
N SER A 101 -14.72 -23.67 21.12
CA SER A 101 -15.95 -23.40 21.88
C SER A 101 -16.72 -22.23 21.25
N THR A 102 -16.04 -21.11 20.99
CA THR A 102 -16.66 -19.93 20.36
C THR A 102 -17.24 -20.23 18.99
N LEU A 103 -16.57 -21.02 18.15
CA LEU A 103 -17.10 -21.45 16.84
C LEU A 103 -18.39 -22.29 16.97
N LYS A 104 -18.48 -23.16 17.98
CA LYS A 104 -19.70 -23.96 18.23
C LYS A 104 -20.85 -23.13 18.78
N ASP A 105 -20.54 -22.11 19.57
CA ASP A 105 -21.52 -21.24 20.22
C ASP A 105 -22.04 -20.17 19.25
N LEU A 106 -21.18 -19.63 18.38
CA LEU A 106 -21.53 -18.67 17.31
C LEU A 106 -22.44 -19.29 16.24
N GLY A 107 -22.37 -20.61 16.03
CA GLY A 107 -23.35 -21.34 15.21
C GLY A 107 -24.79 -21.31 15.76
N LYS A 108 -24.98 -20.86 17.01
CA LYS A 108 -26.27 -20.87 17.72
C LYS A 108 -26.74 -19.48 18.18
N VAL A 109 -25.84 -18.53 18.38
CA VAL A 109 -26.17 -17.22 18.96
C VAL A 109 -25.58 -16.10 18.12
N LYS A 110 -26.43 -15.16 17.70
CA LYS A 110 -26.05 -14.12 16.74
C LYS A 110 -25.17 -13.00 17.31
N PHE A 111 -25.21 -12.66 18.60
CA PHE A 111 -24.51 -11.46 19.11
C PHE A 111 -24.27 -11.48 20.63
N VAL A 112 -23.26 -12.20 21.13
CA VAL A 112 -22.89 -12.09 22.58
C VAL A 112 -21.47 -11.57 22.79
N THR A 113 -20.64 -11.48 21.75
CA THR A 113 -19.27 -10.92 21.82
C THR A 113 -18.97 -10.13 20.54
N ASP A 114 -17.93 -9.28 20.55
CA ASP A 114 -17.41 -8.53 19.38
C ASP A 114 -16.89 -9.45 18.25
N HIS A 115 -17.12 -10.77 18.35
CA HIS A 115 -16.72 -11.78 17.40
C HIS A 115 -17.89 -12.21 16.51
N SER A 116 -17.64 -12.28 15.21
CA SER A 116 -18.58 -12.80 14.20
C SER A 116 -17.92 -13.91 13.39
N LEU A 117 -18.72 -14.70 12.67
CA LEU A 117 -18.21 -15.76 11.80
C LEU A 117 -18.43 -15.35 10.34
N ASP A 118 -17.37 -15.39 9.54
CA ASP A 118 -17.48 -15.17 8.11
C ASP A 118 -18.17 -16.39 7.44
N PRO A 119 -19.33 -16.19 6.76
CA PRO A 119 -20.05 -17.30 6.14
C PRO A 119 -19.30 -17.97 4.99
N SER A 120 -18.42 -17.25 4.31
CA SER A 120 -17.78 -17.71 3.07
C SER A 120 -16.57 -18.60 3.36
N PHE A 121 -15.69 -18.14 4.24
CA PHE A 121 -14.42 -18.76 4.55
C PHE A 121 -14.40 -19.40 5.95
N GLN A 122 -15.51 -19.39 6.70
CA GLN A 122 -15.59 -19.97 8.05
C GLN A 122 -14.48 -19.45 8.99
N LEU A 123 -14.11 -18.18 8.81
CA LEU A 123 -13.12 -17.51 9.62
C LEU A 123 -13.80 -16.81 10.80
N LEU A 124 -13.09 -16.77 11.93
CA LEU A 124 -13.50 -15.95 13.06
C LEU A 124 -13.09 -14.50 12.79
N LEU A 125 -14.03 -13.58 12.93
CA LEU A 125 -13.79 -12.15 12.84
C LEU A 125 -13.91 -11.52 14.22
N PHE A 126 -13.11 -10.50 14.51
CA PHE A 126 -13.22 -9.62 15.67
C PHE A 126 -13.35 -8.19 15.19
N LYS A 127 -14.49 -7.55 15.42
CA LYS A 127 -14.78 -6.19 14.91
C LYS A 127 -14.52 -6.05 13.40
N ASP A 128 -14.98 -7.04 12.64
CA ASP A 128 -14.80 -7.19 11.18
C ASP A 128 -13.37 -7.50 10.70
N TRP A 129 -12.40 -7.67 11.59
CA TRP A 129 -11.03 -8.11 11.25
C TRP A 129 -10.85 -9.61 11.42
N VAL A 130 -10.02 -10.26 10.61
CA VAL A 130 -9.76 -11.69 10.76
C VAL A 130 -8.99 -11.95 12.06
N ASP A 131 -9.58 -12.72 12.97
CA ASP A 131 -8.98 -13.06 14.26
C ASP A 131 -8.05 -14.27 14.07
N VAL A 132 -6.75 -14.00 14.08
CA VAL A 132 -5.70 -14.98 13.86
C VAL A 132 -5.27 -15.57 15.21
N PRO A 133 -5.26 -16.90 15.37
CA PRO A 133 -4.74 -17.55 16.56
C PRO A 133 -3.29 -17.15 16.87
N ASN A 134 -2.88 -17.26 18.13
CA ASN A 134 -1.51 -17.03 18.57
C ASN A 134 -0.56 -18.18 18.16
N ASP A 135 -0.53 -18.51 16.86
CA ASP A 135 0.42 -19.43 16.26
C ASP A 135 1.53 -18.62 15.57
N PRO A 136 2.79 -18.72 16.05
CA PRO A 136 3.89 -17.92 15.52
C PRO A 136 4.17 -18.22 14.05
N THR A 137 3.88 -19.44 13.58
CA THR A 137 4.13 -19.82 12.18
C THR A 137 3.22 -19.07 11.21
N ILE A 138 1.94 -18.92 11.57
CA ILE A 138 0.94 -18.21 10.76
C ILE A 138 1.23 -16.72 10.81
N GLN A 139 1.43 -16.15 11.99
CA GLN A 139 1.74 -14.73 12.16
C GLN A 139 3.00 -14.33 11.38
N LEU A 140 4.06 -15.13 11.47
CA LEU A 140 5.31 -14.89 10.74
C LEU A 140 5.11 -14.98 9.22
N SER A 141 4.33 -15.95 8.73
CA SER A 141 4.04 -16.03 7.30
C SER A 141 3.24 -14.83 6.79
N ILE A 142 2.29 -14.29 7.56
CA ILE A 142 1.58 -13.05 7.19
C ILE A 142 2.56 -11.88 7.20
N LEU A 143 3.41 -11.78 8.22
CA LEU A 143 4.43 -10.73 8.33
C LEU A 143 5.36 -10.71 7.14
N GLN A 144 5.95 -11.85 6.77
CA GLN A 144 6.84 -11.97 5.62
C GLN A 144 6.18 -11.54 4.32
N ASN A 145 4.94 -11.95 4.07
CA ASN A 145 4.27 -11.64 2.80
C ASN A 145 3.90 -10.17 2.65
N HIS A 146 3.55 -9.50 3.75
CA HIS A 146 3.16 -8.09 3.71
C HIS A 146 4.33 -7.12 3.92
N HIS A 147 5.39 -7.54 4.62
CA HIS A 147 6.55 -6.69 4.90
C HIS A 147 7.71 -6.91 3.91
N ASP A 148 8.06 -8.17 3.63
CA ASP A 148 9.24 -8.51 2.83
C ASP A 148 8.96 -8.57 1.33
N SER A 149 7.70 -8.36 0.93
CA SER A 149 7.37 -8.21 -0.48
C SER A 149 8.10 -6.98 -1.03
N SER A 150 8.85 -7.16 -2.12
CA SER A 150 9.53 -6.06 -2.81
C SER A 150 8.57 -4.94 -3.22
N LEU A 151 7.27 -5.26 -3.40
CA LEU A 151 6.23 -4.29 -3.70
C LEU A 151 5.80 -3.47 -2.47
N ALA A 152 5.89 -4.04 -1.26
CA ALA A 152 5.57 -3.34 -0.02
C ALA A 152 6.63 -2.31 0.36
N GLY A 153 7.88 -2.52 -0.10
CA GLY A 153 8.98 -1.58 0.09
C GLY A 153 9.46 -1.48 1.54
N HIS A 154 9.44 -2.60 2.28
CA HIS A 154 9.94 -2.70 3.66
C HIS A 154 9.41 -1.56 4.57
N PRO A 155 8.09 -1.49 4.76
CA PRO A 155 7.49 -0.41 5.53
C PRO A 155 7.99 -0.43 6.99
N GLY A 156 8.37 0.75 7.50
CA GLY A 156 8.70 0.89 8.93
C GLY A 156 7.50 0.60 9.85
N HIS A 157 7.76 0.48 11.17
CA HIS A 157 6.81 -0.04 12.17
C HIS A 157 5.38 0.52 12.07
N GLU A 158 5.23 1.85 11.97
CA GLU A 158 3.92 2.49 11.95
C GLU A 158 3.13 2.20 10.67
N LYS A 159 3.81 2.14 9.53
CA LYS A 159 3.18 1.83 8.25
C LYS A 159 2.75 0.37 8.21
N THR A 160 3.61 -0.54 8.69
CA THR A 160 3.30 -1.96 8.81
C THR A 160 2.10 -2.16 9.74
N LEU A 161 2.07 -1.51 10.91
CA LEU A 161 0.91 -1.58 11.79
C LEU A 161 -0.39 -1.10 11.13
N LYS A 162 -0.34 -0.01 10.37
CA LYS A 162 -1.52 0.52 9.67
C LYS A 162 -2.03 -0.44 8.59
N LEU A 163 -1.12 -1.06 7.83
CA LEU A 163 -1.48 -2.04 6.80
C LEU A 163 -2.17 -3.26 7.41
N PHE A 164 -1.67 -3.76 8.54
CA PHE A 164 -2.18 -4.99 9.15
C PHE A 164 -3.47 -4.77 9.93
N LYS A 165 -3.65 -3.61 10.56
CA LYS A 165 -4.81 -3.33 11.42
C LYS A 165 -6.14 -3.32 10.66
N TRP A 166 -6.12 -3.24 9.33
CA TRP A 166 -7.34 -3.30 8.52
C TRP A 166 -7.76 -4.72 8.18
N ASP A 167 -6.81 -5.67 8.15
CA ASP A 167 -7.06 -7.02 7.63
C ASP A 167 -7.07 -8.07 8.74
N PHE A 168 -6.20 -7.93 9.75
CA PHE A 168 -5.97 -8.95 10.77
C PHE A 168 -5.99 -8.40 12.20
N HIS A 169 -6.38 -9.28 13.11
CA HIS A 169 -6.32 -9.08 14.55
C HIS A 169 -5.65 -10.30 15.20
N TRP A 170 -4.73 -10.09 16.13
CA TRP A 170 -4.24 -11.12 17.04
C TRP A 170 -3.67 -10.50 18.32
N SER A 171 -3.47 -11.32 19.37
CA SER A 171 -2.98 -10.82 20.66
C SER A 171 -1.53 -10.31 20.55
N ILE A 172 -1.24 -9.17 21.18
CA ILE A 172 0.12 -8.59 21.22
C ILE A 172 0.66 -8.23 19.81
N MET A 173 -0.24 -8.03 18.83
CA MET A 173 0.12 -7.71 17.44
C MET A 173 1.10 -6.54 17.30
N THR A 174 0.89 -5.48 18.07
CA THR A 174 1.74 -4.28 18.03
C THR A 174 3.19 -4.57 18.36
N GLN A 175 3.45 -5.43 19.36
CA GLN A 175 4.81 -5.74 19.78
C GLN A 175 5.48 -6.68 18.79
N ILE A 176 4.76 -7.71 18.32
CA ILE A 176 5.27 -8.67 17.33
C ILE A 176 5.67 -7.96 16.03
N ILE A 177 4.84 -7.04 15.51
CA ILE A 177 5.17 -6.28 14.29
C ILE A 177 6.39 -5.39 14.50
N LYS A 178 6.49 -4.72 15.67
CA LYS A 178 7.65 -3.87 15.98
C LYS A 178 8.94 -4.69 16.05
N ASP A 179 8.91 -5.79 16.78
CA ASP A 179 10.06 -6.69 16.93
C ASP A 179 10.48 -7.23 15.55
N TYR A 180 9.51 -7.67 14.73
CA TYR A 180 9.76 -8.17 13.38
C TYR A 180 10.44 -7.13 12.48
N ALA A 181 9.81 -5.97 12.29
CA ALA A 181 10.36 -4.95 11.39
C ALA A 181 11.64 -4.31 11.96
N SER A 182 11.87 -4.32 13.28
CA SER A 182 13.17 -3.92 13.86
C SER A 182 14.30 -4.92 13.61
N SER A 183 13.96 -6.20 13.41
CA SER A 183 14.93 -7.25 13.09
C SER A 183 15.25 -7.35 11.59
N CYS A 184 14.51 -6.64 10.73
CA CYS A 184 14.73 -6.66 9.30
C CYS A 184 16.00 -5.89 8.93
N GLN A 185 16.96 -6.57 8.29
CA GLN A 185 18.22 -5.95 7.87
C GLN A 185 18.09 -5.00 6.68
N GLN A 186 16.97 -5.05 5.95
CA GLN A 186 16.73 -4.22 4.76
C GLN A 186 16.03 -2.90 5.07
N CYS A 187 15.42 -2.77 6.26
CA CYS A 187 14.80 -1.54 6.77
C CYS A 187 15.86 -0.57 7.32
#